data_AF-A0A6J4UUS9-F1
#
_entry.id   AF-A0A6J4UUS9-F1
#
_cell.length_a   1.000
_cell.length_b   1.000
_cell.length_c   1.000
_cell.angle_alpha   90.00
_cell.angle_beta   90.00
_cell.angle_gamma   90.00
#
_symmetry.space_group_name_H-M   'P 1'
#
loop_
_entity.id
_entity.type
_entity.pdbx_description
1 polymer ?
#
loop_
_entity_poly.entity_id
_entity_poly.type
_entity_poly.pdbx_seq_one_letter_code
_entity_poly.pdbx_strand_id
1 'polypeptide(L)'
;MSDAHAGHDAAHDDHACCGPGYASPQEAMRVDREKVLYTVALYEGTETRAPDYLATVDVDPQSPTYSQVIARTPMPNGGDELHHFGWNACSSCHDDETKSRRYAIVPGLKSSRIHILDMVDERAPKLHKVIEPEEVRAKTNLSAPHTVHCLANGQIMISMLGDGEGNGPGGFLLLNEAFEIA
;
A
#
# COMPACT_ATOMS: atom_id res chain seq x y z
N MET A 1 -51.21 -1.14 27.12
CA MET A 1 -50.72 -2.44 26.58
C MET A 1 -50.72 -2.32 25.07
N SER A 2 -49.58 -2.71 24.47
CA SER A 2 -49.25 -2.81 23.04
C SER A 2 -49.50 -1.58 22.15
N ASP A 3 -48.42 -0.90 21.79
CA ASP A 3 -48.29 -0.30 20.47
C ASP A 3 -47.28 -1.12 19.67
N ALA A 4 -47.66 -1.43 18.44
CA ALA A 4 -47.00 -2.35 17.54
C ALA A 4 -46.30 -1.60 16.40
N HIS A 5 -45.14 -2.15 16.00
CA HIS A 5 -44.53 -2.17 14.67
C HIS A 5 -44.37 -0.86 13.87
N ALA A 6 -43.10 -0.48 13.67
CA ALA A 6 -42.42 -0.31 12.38
C ALA A 6 -40.95 0.06 12.70
N GLY A 7 -39.94 -0.75 12.41
CA GLY A 7 -39.58 -1.12 11.04
C GLY A 7 -38.90 0.08 10.37
N HIS A 8 -37.65 0.38 10.74
CA HIS A 8 -36.81 1.27 9.95
C HIS A 8 -35.76 0.43 9.27
N ASP A 9 -36.11 -0.01 8.07
CA ASP A 9 -35.17 -0.41 7.03
C ASP A 9 -34.23 0.79 6.77
N ALA A 10 -32.99 0.68 7.23
CA ALA A 10 -31.91 1.49 6.69
C ALA A 10 -31.55 0.87 5.34
N ALA A 11 -32.27 1.31 4.31
CA ALA A 11 -31.95 1.02 2.93
C ALA A 11 -30.47 1.37 2.67
N HIS A 12 -29.73 0.37 2.18
CA HIS A 12 -28.47 0.56 1.51
C HIS A 12 -28.72 1.45 0.29
N ASP A 13 -28.47 2.75 0.42
CA ASP A 13 -28.32 3.63 -0.74
C ASP A 13 -26.92 3.42 -1.30
N ASP A 14 -26.90 2.66 -2.39
CA ASP A 14 -25.78 2.39 -3.28
C ASP A 14 -25.44 3.69 -4.04
N HIS A 15 -24.86 4.68 -3.33
CA HIS A 15 -24.34 5.88 -3.96
C HIS A 15 -22.92 5.62 -4.47
N ALA A 16 -22.85 5.25 -5.74
CA ALA A 16 -21.67 5.40 -6.59
C ALA A 16 -21.30 6.90 -6.74
N CYS A 17 -20.88 7.56 -5.66
CA CYS A 17 -20.62 9.00 -5.67
C CYS A 17 -19.14 9.37 -5.67
N CYS A 18 -18.26 8.40 -5.41
CA CYS A 18 -17.01 8.75 -4.76
C CYS A 18 -15.90 7.73 -5.08
N GLY A 19 -14.69 8.23 -5.34
CA GLY A 19 -13.43 7.52 -5.42
C GLY A 19 -13.00 6.85 -4.10
N PRO A 20 -11.75 6.38 -3.98
CA PRO A 20 -11.35 5.50 -2.89
C PRO A 20 -11.33 6.22 -1.54
N GLY A 21 -11.65 5.48 -0.47
CA GLY A 21 -11.56 5.97 0.90
C GLY A 21 -12.80 6.74 1.34
N TYR A 22 -12.60 7.81 2.11
CA TYR A 22 -13.63 8.48 2.90
C TYR A 22 -13.47 10.00 2.83
N ALA A 23 -14.55 10.78 2.85
CA ALA A 23 -14.49 12.23 2.72
C ALA A 23 -13.86 12.91 3.96
N SER A 24 -13.92 12.24 5.11
CA SER A 24 -13.45 12.78 6.38
C SER A 24 -12.95 11.71 7.35
N PRO A 25 -12.12 12.09 8.35
CA PRO A 25 -11.78 11.20 9.45
C PRO A 25 -13.00 10.64 10.20
N GLN A 26 -14.06 11.44 10.38
CA GLN A 26 -15.27 11.02 11.08
C GLN A 26 -15.99 9.88 10.36
N GLU A 27 -16.03 9.92 9.03
CA GLU A 27 -16.57 8.82 8.22
C GLU A 27 -15.67 7.60 8.24
N ALA A 28 -14.34 7.79 8.14
CA ALA A 28 -13.36 6.71 8.23
C ALA A 28 -13.46 5.92 9.55
N MET A 29 -13.96 6.54 10.63
CA MET A 29 -14.17 5.89 11.93
C MET A 29 -15.47 5.08 12.03
N ARG A 30 -16.41 5.23 11.09
CA ARG A 30 -17.75 4.59 11.11
C ARG A 30 -17.85 3.33 10.28
N VAL A 31 -16.82 3.02 9.50
CA VAL A 31 -16.79 1.87 8.60
C VAL A 31 -16.51 0.57 9.31
N ASP A 32 -16.74 -0.53 8.60
CA ASP A 32 -16.41 -1.86 9.09
C ASP A 32 -14.92 -2.00 9.39
N ARG A 33 -14.62 -2.82 10.41
CA ARG A 33 -13.25 -3.13 10.79
C ARG A 33 -12.56 -3.94 9.69
N GLU A 34 -11.26 -3.75 9.57
CA GLU A 34 -10.42 -4.53 8.68
C GLU A 34 -10.45 -6.01 9.04
N LYS A 35 -10.44 -6.87 8.01
CA LYS A 35 -10.37 -8.33 8.15
C LYS A 35 -9.00 -8.89 7.76
N VAL A 36 -8.18 -8.06 7.13
CA VAL A 36 -6.83 -8.39 6.68
C VAL A 36 -5.88 -7.25 7.05
N LEU A 37 -4.70 -7.60 7.53
CA LEU A 37 -3.59 -6.70 7.78
C LEU A 37 -2.39 -7.10 6.92
N TYR A 38 -1.69 -6.11 6.38
CA TYR A 38 -0.45 -6.32 5.66
C TYR A 38 0.73 -5.76 6.44
N THR A 39 1.82 -6.51 6.52
CA THR A 39 3.07 -6.05 7.10
C THR A 39 4.25 -6.52 6.28
N VAL A 40 5.30 -5.71 6.19
CA VAL A 40 6.57 -6.14 5.57
C VAL A 40 7.36 -6.97 6.58
N ALA A 41 7.98 -8.03 6.09
CA ALA A 41 8.90 -8.85 6.85
C ALA A 41 10.22 -8.93 6.08
N LEU A 42 11.31 -8.61 6.76
CA LEU A 42 12.64 -8.59 6.17
C LEU A 42 13.55 -9.66 6.75
N TYR A 43 14.41 -10.20 5.89
CA TYR A 43 15.54 -11.04 6.26
C TYR A 43 16.87 -10.29 6.17
N GLU A 44 16.90 -9.11 5.53
CA GLU A 44 18.08 -8.26 5.51
C GLU A 44 18.57 -7.97 6.94
N GLY A 45 19.88 -8.12 7.17
CA GLY A 45 20.48 -8.03 8.51
C GLY A 45 20.34 -9.29 9.38
N THR A 46 19.74 -10.37 8.88
CA THR A 46 19.67 -11.69 9.56
C THR A 46 20.58 -12.73 8.89
N GLU A 47 20.73 -13.91 9.50
CA GLU A 47 21.47 -15.04 8.89
C GLU A 47 20.71 -15.69 7.72
N THR A 48 19.42 -15.39 7.55
CA THR A 48 18.58 -16.02 6.53
C THR A 48 18.81 -15.40 5.17
N ARG A 49 19.12 -16.24 4.17
CA ARG A 49 19.31 -15.84 2.77
C ARG A 49 18.06 -16.08 1.95
N ALA A 50 17.07 -15.20 2.12
CA ALA A 50 15.82 -15.24 1.35
C ALA A 50 15.35 -13.81 1.03
N PRO A 51 14.51 -13.62 0.00
CA PRO A 51 13.83 -12.36 -0.24
C PRO A 51 12.98 -11.90 0.94
N ASP A 52 12.96 -10.60 1.17
CA ASP A 52 11.94 -9.96 2.00
C ASP A 52 10.55 -10.19 1.38
N TYR A 53 9.49 -10.06 2.17
CA TYR A 53 8.14 -10.34 1.70
C TYR A 53 7.06 -9.48 2.36
N LEU A 54 5.93 -9.35 1.67
CA LEU A 54 4.70 -8.86 2.29
C LEU A 54 3.98 -10.04 2.95
N ALA A 55 3.79 -9.97 4.26
CA ALA A 55 2.97 -10.89 5.03
C ALA A 55 1.51 -10.40 5.02
N THR A 56 0.59 -11.29 4.66
CA THR A 56 -0.86 -11.06 4.77
C THR A 56 -1.36 -11.80 6.00
N VAL A 57 -1.94 -11.07 6.95
CA VAL A 57 -2.40 -11.56 8.24
C VAL A 57 -3.91 -11.48 8.29
N ASP A 58 -4.56 -12.58 8.65
CA ASP A 58 -5.99 -12.59 8.92
C ASP A 58 -6.28 -12.05 10.31
N VAL A 59 -7.07 -10.99 10.37
CA VAL A 59 -7.41 -10.29 11.61
C VAL A 59 -8.91 -10.28 11.90
N ASP A 60 -9.71 -11.04 11.13
CA ASP A 60 -11.13 -11.25 11.42
C ASP A 60 -11.29 -12.24 12.59
N PRO A 61 -11.82 -11.84 13.77
CA PRO A 61 -12.01 -12.74 14.91
C PRO A 61 -12.95 -13.91 14.66
N GLN A 62 -13.76 -13.84 13.59
CA GLN A 62 -14.68 -14.91 13.19
C GLN A 62 -14.04 -15.90 12.21
N SER A 63 -12.85 -15.61 11.69
CA SER A 63 -12.15 -16.45 10.73
C SER A 63 -11.50 -17.67 11.40
N PRO A 64 -11.54 -18.86 10.79
CA PRO A 64 -10.79 -20.03 11.27
C PRO A 64 -9.27 -19.83 11.23
N THR A 65 -8.79 -18.83 10.49
CA THR A 65 -7.38 -18.46 10.39
C THR A 65 -7.05 -17.17 11.14
N TYR A 66 -7.92 -16.69 12.04
CA TYR A 66 -7.67 -15.50 12.87
C TYR A 66 -6.29 -15.54 13.53
N SER A 67 -5.58 -14.41 13.48
CA SER A 67 -4.23 -14.23 14.03
C SER A 67 -3.15 -15.10 13.37
N GLN A 68 -3.33 -15.47 12.09
CA GLN A 68 -2.35 -16.25 11.32
C GLN A 68 -1.86 -15.48 10.08
N VAL A 69 -0.61 -15.74 9.69
CA VAL A 69 -0.09 -15.34 8.38
C VAL A 69 -0.68 -16.28 7.32
N ILE A 70 -1.63 -15.79 6.55
CA ILE A 70 -2.39 -16.55 5.55
C ILE A 70 -1.74 -16.55 4.16
N ALA A 71 -0.92 -15.55 3.87
CA ALA A 71 -0.12 -15.51 2.65
C ALA A 71 1.22 -14.80 2.87
N ARG A 72 2.21 -15.16 2.06
CA ARG A 72 3.51 -14.49 1.97
C ARG A 72 3.77 -14.22 0.50
N THR A 73 3.95 -12.95 0.16
CA THR A 73 4.28 -12.51 -1.20
C THR A 73 5.75 -12.11 -1.22
N PRO A 74 6.68 -13.01 -1.57
CA PRO A 74 8.11 -12.69 -1.61
C PRO A 74 8.42 -11.72 -2.74
N MET A 75 9.34 -10.79 -2.46
CA MET A 75 9.96 -9.98 -3.50
C MET A 75 10.82 -10.87 -4.41
N PRO A 76 11.08 -10.47 -5.66
CA PRO A 76 11.84 -11.31 -6.58
C PRO A 76 13.33 -11.41 -6.19
N ASN A 77 13.84 -10.46 -5.38
CA ASN A 77 15.25 -10.29 -5.10
C ASN A 77 15.51 -10.29 -3.58
N GLY A 78 16.73 -10.64 -3.18
CA GLY A 78 17.18 -10.51 -1.78
C GLY A 78 17.84 -9.15 -1.52
N GLY A 79 17.86 -8.75 -0.25
CA GLY A 79 18.59 -7.57 0.22
C GLY A 79 17.91 -6.22 -0.06
N ASP A 80 16.57 -6.21 -0.16
CA ASP A 80 15.81 -4.99 -0.38
C ASP A 80 15.73 -4.12 0.87
N GLU A 81 15.67 -4.71 2.06
CA GLU A 81 15.35 -4.00 3.31
C GLU A 81 13.99 -3.32 3.20
N LEU A 82 12.93 -4.12 3.02
CA LEU A 82 11.56 -3.59 3.05
C LEU A 82 11.31 -2.89 4.38
N HIS A 83 10.73 -1.68 4.35
CA HIS A 83 10.64 -0.84 5.54
C HIS A 83 9.27 -0.17 5.70
N HIS A 84 9.01 0.89 4.94
CA HIS A 84 7.72 1.54 4.85
C HIS A 84 7.07 1.20 3.51
N PHE A 85 5.75 1.19 3.45
CA PHE A 85 5.01 1.00 2.20
C PHE A 85 3.70 1.79 2.25
N GLY A 86 3.07 1.98 1.08
CA GLY A 86 1.83 2.76 0.98
C GLY A 86 0.96 2.33 -0.20
N TRP A 87 -0.18 2.99 -0.35
CA TRP A 87 -1.14 2.70 -1.40
C TRP A 87 -0.98 3.63 -2.60
N ASN A 88 -1.34 3.17 -3.79
CA ASN A 88 -1.39 3.99 -5.00
C ASN A 88 -2.41 5.13 -4.91
N ALA A 89 -3.55 4.89 -4.25
CA ALA A 89 -4.61 5.86 -4.04
C ALA A 89 -5.26 5.64 -2.67
N CYS A 90 -5.81 6.71 -2.11
CA CYS A 90 -6.46 6.70 -0.80
C CYS A 90 -7.51 7.81 -0.72
N SER A 91 -8.00 8.13 0.48
CA SER A 91 -9.01 9.19 0.70
C SER A 91 -8.65 10.56 0.14
N SER A 92 -7.37 10.83 -0.20
CA SER A 92 -6.99 12.05 -0.92
C SER A 92 -7.61 12.13 -2.32
N CYS A 93 -8.01 11.01 -2.91
CA CYS A 93 -8.71 10.91 -4.19
C CYS A 93 -10.22 10.64 -4.03
N HIS A 94 -10.81 10.94 -2.87
CA HIS A 94 -12.21 10.58 -2.58
C HIS A 94 -13.22 11.13 -3.61
N ASP A 95 -12.96 12.29 -4.21
CA ASP A 95 -13.86 12.89 -5.20
C ASP A 95 -13.52 12.48 -6.66
N ASP A 96 -12.65 11.49 -6.86
CA ASP A 96 -12.26 10.99 -8.19
C ASP A 96 -12.59 9.49 -8.35
N GLU A 97 -13.75 9.22 -8.96
CA GLU A 97 -14.27 7.87 -9.25
C GLU A 97 -13.38 7.06 -10.21
N THR A 98 -12.47 7.70 -10.93
CA THR A 98 -11.52 6.99 -11.81
C THR A 98 -10.41 6.30 -11.02
N LYS A 99 -10.26 6.62 -9.73
CA LYS A 99 -9.20 6.12 -8.87
C LYS A 99 -9.68 4.90 -8.07
N SER A 100 -8.73 4.04 -7.74
CA SER A 100 -8.97 2.89 -6.88
C SER A 100 -7.75 2.61 -6.01
N ARG A 101 -7.97 2.35 -4.72
CA ARG A 101 -6.96 1.77 -3.81
C ARG A 101 -6.80 0.30 -4.18
N ARG A 102 -5.81 -0.02 -5.02
CA ARG A 102 -5.61 -1.38 -5.54
C ARG A 102 -4.17 -1.86 -5.44
N TYR A 103 -3.20 -0.96 -5.57
CA TYR A 103 -1.79 -1.35 -5.61
C TYR A 103 -1.08 -0.88 -4.35
N ALA A 104 -0.27 -1.77 -3.78
CA ALA A 104 0.68 -1.42 -2.73
C ALA A 104 2.04 -1.12 -3.36
N ILE A 105 2.64 -0.01 -2.94
CA ILE A 105 3.96 0.46 -3.35
C ILE A 105 4.91 0.11 -2.22
N VAL A 106 5.80 -0.84 -2.46
CA VAL A 106 6.65 -1.48 -1.45
C VAL A 106 8.13 -1.30 -1.84
N PRO A 107 8.76 -0.20 -1.41
CA PRO A 107 10.16 0.07 -1.69
C PRO A 107 11.11 -0.76 -0.81
N GLY A 108 12.25 -1.12 -1.37
CA GLY A 108 13.42 -1.59 -0.64
C GLY A 108 14.30 -0.42 -0.24
N LEU A 109 14.41 -0.18 1.06
CA LEU A 109 15.20 0.94 1.61
C LEU A 109 16.68 0.82 1.21
N LYS A 110 17.24 -0.38 1.21
CA LYS A 110 18.65 -0.61 0.91
C LYS A 110 18.91 -0.71 -0.57
N SER A 111 18.08 -1.47 -1.28
CA SER A 111 18.30 -1.75 -2.70
C SER A 111 17.94 -0.58 -3.60
N SER A 112 17.09 0.34 -3.14
CA SER A 112 16.42 1.36 -3.96
C SER A 112 15.46 0.83 -5.02
N ARG A 113 15.11 -0.46 -4.96
CA ARG A 113 14.08 -1.07 -5.81
C ARG A 113 12.69 -0.68 -5.32
N ILE A 114 11.75 -0.47 -6.23
CA ILE A 114 10.35 -0.21 -5.88
C ILE A 114 9.48 -1.31 -6.46
N HIS A 115 8.76 -2.02 -5.60
CA HIS A 115 7.84 -3.08 -5.99
C HIS A 115 6.42 -2.55 -6.00
N ILE A 116 5.66 -2.92 -7.02
CA ILE A 116 4.24 -2.66 -7.11
C ILE A 116 3.54 -4.01 -6.95
N LEU A 117 2.71 -4.15 -5.93
CA LEU A 117 1.92 -5.35 -5.69
C LEU A 117 0.46 -5.07 -6.04
N ASP A 118 -0.17 -5.94 -6.83
CA ASP A 118 -1.60 -5.92 -7.09
C ASP A 118 -2.33 -6.60 -5.93
N MET A 119 -3.24 -5.85 -5.31
CA MET A 119 -4.02 -6.26 -4.13
C MET A 119 -5.46 -6.62 -4.50
N VAL A 120 -5.76 -6.88 -5.78
CA VAL A 120 -7.10 -7.32 -6.23
C VAL A 120 -7.59 -8.57 -5.50
N ASP A 121 -6.68 -9.48 -5.15
CA ASP A 121 -6.92 -10.53 -4.17
C ASP A 121 -6.29 -10.09 -2.84
N GLU A 122 -7.12 -9.55 -1.95
CA GLU A 122 -6.68 -9.06 -0.64
C GLU A 122 -6.02 -10.13 0.22
N ARG A 123 -6.34 -11.42 0.00
CA ARG A 123 -5.78 -12.51 0.81
C ARG A 123 -4.53 -13.13 0.19
N ALA A 124 -4.24 -12.82 -1.07
CA ALA A 124 -3.04 -13.30 -1.77
C ALA A 124 -2.50 -12.26 -2.78
N PRO A 125 -1.91 -11.15 -2.31
CA PRO A 125 -1.30 -10.14 -3.17
C PRO A 125 -0.25 -10.70 -4.13
N LYS A 126 -0.11 -10.10 -5.31
CA LYS A 126 0.82 -10.56 -6.35
C LYS A 126 1.72 -9.44 -6.85
N LEU A 127 2.97 -9.78 -7.15
CA LEU A 127 3.89 -8.84 -7.80
C LEU A 127 3.32 -8.43 -9.17
N HIS A 128 3.19 -7.12 -9.37
CA HIS A 128 2.66 -6.52 -10.59
C HIS A 128 3.77 -5.91 -11.45
N LYS A 129 4.66 -5.13 -10.83
CA LYS A 129 5.76 -4.42 -11.50
C LYS A 129 6.93 -4.23 -10.55
N VAL A 130 8.12 -4.12 -11.12
CA VAL A 130 9.34 -3.73 -10.43
C VAL A 130 9.93 -2.52 -11.14
N ILE A 131 10.31 -1.51 -10.38
CA ILE A 131 11.14 -0.40 -10.84
C ILE A 131 12.54 -0.65 -10.27
N GLU A 132 13.49 -0.94 -11.15
CA GLU A 132 14.85 -1.29 -10.77
C GLU A 132 15.64 -0.06 -10.30
N PRO A 133 16.61 -0.22 -9.38
CA PRO A 133 17.32 0.89 -8.78
C PRO A 133 18.15 1.70 -9.77
N GLU A 134 18.58 1.09 -10.89
CA GLU A 134 19.25 1.79 -11.98
C GLU A 134 18.32 2.80 -12.65
N GLU A 135 17.03 2.47 -12.81
CA GLU A 135 16.03 3.40 -13.36
C GLU A 135 15.78 4.56 -12.40
N VAL A 136 15.62 4.27 -11.10
CA VAL A 136 15.47 5.29 -10.05
C VAL A 136 16.64 6.25 -10.07
N ARG A 137 17.87 5.73 -10.00
CA ARG A 137 19.09 6.53 -10.00
C ARG A 137 19.24 7.36 -11.27
N ALA A 138 19.02 6.74 -12.44
CA ALA A 138 19.18 7.40 -13.73
C ALA A 138 18.19 8.55 -13.94
N LYS A 139 16.94 8.41 -13.46
CA LYS A 139 15.90 9.41 -13.65
C LYS A 139 15.91 10.52 -12.60
N THR A 140 16.28 10.20 -11.35
CA THR A 140 16.13 11.17 -10.25
C THR A 140 17.42 11.54 -9.54
N ASN A 141 18.52 10.81 -9.75
CA ASN A 141 19.72 10.89 -8.91
C ASN A 141 19.38 10.78 -7.41
N LEU A 142 18.46 9.86 -7.05
CA LEU A 142 18.08 9.58 -5.66
C LEU A 142 18.26 8.09 -5.35
N SER A 143 18.35 7.77 -4.07
CA SER A 143 18.40 6.41 -3.53
C SER A 143 17.71 6.32 -2.18
N ALA A 144 17.59 5.09 -1.66
CA ALA A 144 17.01 4.79 -0.36
C ALA A 144 15.57 5.32 -0.18
N PRO A 145 14.60 4.79 -0.94
CA PRO A 145 13.19 5.12 -0.78
C PRO A 145 12.68 4.69 0.59
N HIS A 146 11.88 5.53 1.23
CA HIS A 146 11.39 5.33 2.58
C HIS A 146 9.87 5.46 2.65
N THR A 147 9.34 6.63 2.97
CA THR A 147 7.90 6.85 3.17
C THR A 147 7.17 7.02 1.84
N VAL A 148 6.03 6.33 1.68
CA VAL A 148 5.15 6.38 0.51
C VAL A 148 3.84 7.08 0.87
N HIS A 149 3.40 8.04 0.04
CA HIS A 149 2.11 8.71 0.17
C HIS A 149 1.39 8.88 -1.17
N CYS A 150 0.11 8.52 -1.20
CA CYS A 150 -0.85 8.83 -2.26
C CYS A 150 -1.24 10.32 -2.23
N LEU A 151 -1.13 11.01 -3.36
CA LEU A 151 -1.51 12.42 -3.52
C LEU A 151 -2.88 12.55 -4.19
N ALA A 152 -3.57 13.67 -3.92
CA ALA A 152 -4.92 13.94 -4.46
C ALA A 152 -4.97 14.06 -5.99
N ASN A 153 -3.83 14.32 -6.64
CA ASN A 153 -3.72 14.40 -8.10
C ASN A 153 -3.44 13.04 -8.77
N GLY A 154 -3.54 11.93 -8.03
CA GLY A 154 -3.29 10.58 -8.54
C GLY A 154 -1.81 10.17 -8.56
N GLN A 155 -0.87 11.07 -8.25
CA GLN A 155 0.54 10.72 -8.13
C GLN A 155 0.85 10.06 -6.79
N ILE A 156 1.95 9.33 -6.76
CA ILE A 156 2.48 8.71 -5.54
C ILE A 156 3.82 9.37 -5.24
N MET A 157 3.96 9.89 -4.03
CA MET A 157 5.19 10.49 -3.56
C MET A 157 5.96 9.52 -2.66
N ILE A 158 7.26 9.40 -2.91
CA ILE A 158 8.17 8.58 -2.12
C ILE A 158 9.31 9.47 -1.62
N SER A 159 9.50 9.55 -0.30
CA SER A 159 10.66 10.23 0.27
C SER A 159 11.92 9.39 0.05
N MET A 160 13.02 10.01 -0.34
CA MET A 160 14.31 9.38 -0.63
C MET A 160 15.36 9.93 0.33
N LEU A 161 16.09 9.05 1.02
CA LEU A 161 17.04 9.50 2.07
C LEU A 161 18.30 10.15 1.51
N GLY A 162 18.73 9.79 0.31
CA GLY A 162 19.97 10.29 -0.28
C GLY A 162 19.92 10.47 -1.79
N ASP A 163 21.00 11.01 -2.32
CA ASP A 163 21.28 11.12 -3.74
C ASP A 163 21.59 9.74 -4.34
N GLY A 164 21.87 9.71 -5.64
CA GLY A 164 22.17 8.48 -6.37
C GLY A 164 23.42 7.74 -5.89
N GLU A 165 24.29 8.37 -5.10
CA GLU A 165 25.52 7.77 -4.56
C GLU A 165 25.39 7.43 -3.06
N GLY A 166 24.21 7.64 -2.48
CA GLY A 166 23.94 7.38 -1.06
C GLY A 166 24.40 8.51 -0.14
N ASN A 167 24.73 9.69 -0.67
CA ASN A 167 25.06 10.89 0.10
C ASN A 167 23.84 11.80 0.25
N GLY A 168 23.99 12.92 0.96
CA GLY A 168 23.01 14.00 0.92
C GLY A 168 23.23 14.93 -0.29
N PRO A 169 22.18 15.63 -0.75
CA PRO A 169 20.83 15.68 -0.18
C PRO A 169 19.92 14.54 -0.65
N GLY A 170 18.98 14.14 0.21
CA GLY A 170 17.81 13.35 -0.19
C GLY A 170 16.75 14.18 -0.90
N GLY A 171 15.58 13.60 -1.15
CA GLY A 171 14.52 14.28 -1.89
C GLY A 171 13.20 13.53 -1.93
N PHE A 172 12.38 13.83 -2.94
CA PHE A 172 11.11 13.15 -3.19
C PHE A 172 11.06 12.69 -4.64
N LEU A 173 10.68 11.44 -4.84
CA LEU A 173 10.38 10.85 -6.14
C LEU A 173 8.86 10.82 -6.33
N LEU A 174 8.38 11.12 -7.53
CA LEU A 174 6.98 10.99 -7.90
C LEU A 174 6.79 9.83 -8.90
N LEU A 175 5.80 8.99 -8.66
CA LEU A 175 5.28 8.04 -9.65
C LEU A 175 3.95 8.53 -10.19
N ASN A 176 3.74 8.36 -11.50
CA ASN A 176 2.43 8.52 -12.13
C ASN A 176 1.54 7.27 -11.93
N GLU A 177 0.31 7.32 -12.44
CA GLU A 177 -0.67 6.22 -12.32
C GLU A 177 -0.25 4.93 -13.04
N ALA A 178 0.65 5.01 -14.02
CA ALA A 178 1.26 3.87 -14.70
C ALA A 178 2.51 3.33 -13.97
N PHE A 179 2.78 3.85 -12.77
CA PHE A 179 3.96 3.56 -11.96
C PHE A 179 5.26 3.86 -12.70
N GLU A 180 5.28 4.93 -13.49
CA GLU A 180 6.49 5.47 -14.11
C GLU A 180 6.97 6.65 -13.29
N ILE A 181 8.29 6.81 -13.18
CA ILE A 181 8.90 7.98 -12.55
C ILE A 181 8.57 9.21 -13.40
N ALA A 182 7.90 10.18 -12.76
CA ALA A 182 7.37 11.40 -13.36
C ALA A 182 8.41 12.52 -13.46
#